data_AF-A0A1Y3CKL4-F1
#
_entry.id   AF-A0A1Y3CKL4-F1
#
_cell.length_a   1.000
_cell.length_b   1.000
_cell.length_c   1.000
_cell.angle_alpha   90.00
_cell.angle_beta   90.00
_cell.angle_gamma   90.00
#
_symmetry.space_group_name_H-M   'P 1'
#
loop_
_entity.id
_entity.type
_entity.pdbx_description
1 polymer ?
#
loop_
_entity_poly.entity_id
_entity_poly.type
_entity_poly.pdbx_seq_one_letter_code
_entity_poly.pdbx_strand_id
1 'polypeptide(L)'
;MTGRVTTPSTDQNWNNFEKEYKKYGSYFLSFGAFFNNQFYPYPEFDKFSIKKKELVIKNAWEIGFNDIERIVLKHDDKPLIPEEVEYIPFFELFEK
;
A
#
# COMPACT_ATOMS: atom_id res chain seq x y z
N MET A 1 -14.20 15.35 11.38
CA MET A 1 -12.76 15.06 11.24
C MET A 1 -12.46 14.91 9.76
N THR A 2 -11.86 15.92 9.13
CA THR A 2 -11.33 15.80 7.76
C THR A 2 -9.87 15.43 7.90
N GLY A 3 -9.54 14.14 7.75
CA GLY A 3 -8.16 13.72 7.57
C GLY A 3 -7.61 14.44 6.34
N ARG A 4 -6.64 15.34 6.53
CA ARG A 4 -5.99 16.01 5.41
C ARG A 4 -5.20 14.93 4.66
N VAL A 5 -5.68 14.53 3.49
CA VAL A 5 -4.90 13.69 2.58
C VAL A 5 -3.72 14.54 2.13
N THR A 6 -2.55 14.31 2.72
CA THR A 6 -1.29 14.85 2.22
C THR A 6 -0.79 13.89 1.16
N THR A 7 -0.80 14.30 -0.11
CA THR A 7 -0.09 13.58 -1.15
C THR A 7 1.41 13.79 -0.92
N PRO A 8 2.18 12.74 -0.56
CA PRO A 8 3.62 12.89 -0.40
C PRO A 8 4.23 13.29 -1.76
N SER A 9 5.23 14.18 -1.74
CA SER A 9 5.92 14.64 -2.96
C SER A 9 7.05 13.71 -3.40
N THR A 10 7.38 12.69 -2.59
CA THR A 10 8.44 11.72 -2.85
C THR A 10 8.07 10.33 -2.33
N ASP A 11 8.72 9.32 -2.89
CA ASP A 11 8.50 7.92 -2.52
C ASP A 11 9.39 7.48 -1.34
N GLN A 12 9.98 8.43 -0.60
CA GLN A 12 10.96 8.14 0.45
C GLN A 12 10.43 7.20 1.53
N ASN A 13 9.17 7.40 1.96
CA ASN A 13 8.53 6.55 2.96
C ASN A 13 8.37 5.12 2.45
N TRP A 14 7.98 4.96 1.19
CA TRP A 14 7.84 3.66 0.55
C TRP A 14 9.18 2.95 0.40
N ASN A 15 10.20 3.65 -0.12
CA ASN A 15 11.55 3.13 -0.28
C ASN A 15 12.15 2.68 1.06
N ASN A 16 11.94 3.46 2.13
CA ASN A 16 12.38 3.10 3.47
C ASN A 16 11.67 1.83 3.98
N PHE A 17 10.35 1.77 3.81
CA PHE A 17 9.57 0.59 4.21
C PHE A 17 10.05 -0.66 3.47
N GLU A 18 10.19 -0.59 2.15
CA GLU A 18 10.59 -1.73 1.33
C GLU A 18 12.01 -2.21 1.70
N LYS A 19 12.94 -1.27 1.93
CA LYS A 19 14.31 -1.59 2.37
C LYS A 19 14.32 -2.33 3.71
N GLU A 20 13.60 -1.83 4.72
CA GLU A 20 13.57 -2.47 6.03
C GLU A 20 12.80 -3.80 5.99
N TYR A 21 11.72 -3.89 5.20
CA TYR A 21 11.02 -5.15 4.98
C TYR A 21 11.91 -6.21 4.32
N LYS A 22 12.68 -5.86 3.29
CA LYS A 22 13.68 -6.76 2.67
C LYS A 22 14.73 -7.23 3.68
N LYS A 23 15.12 -6.37 4.62
CA LYS A 23 16.11 -6.69 5.66
C LYS A 23 15.57 -7.60 6.76
N TYR A 24 14.35 -7.36 7.23
CA TYR A 24 13.77 -8.06 8.39
C TYR A 24 12.76 -9.17 8.04
N GLY A 25 12.25 -9.19 6.82
CA GLY A 25 11.27 -10.16 6.32
C GLY A 25 9.90 -10.13 7.01
N SER A 26 9.63 -9.11 7.83
CA SER A 26 8.35 -8.95 8.52
C SER A 26 8.15 -7.54 9.07
N TYR A 27 6.90 -7.19 9.37
CA TYR A 27 6.52 -5.97 10.08
C TYR A 27 5.36 -6.24 11.05
N PHE A 28 5.15 -5.32 11.98
CA PHE A 28 4.05 -5.39 12.94
C PHE A 28 3.00 -4.31 12.62
N LEU A 29 1.73 -4.70 12.69
CA LEU A 29 0.58 -3.79 12.66
C LEU A 29 -0.03 -3.72 14.06
N SER A 30 -0.18 -2.52 14.59
CA SER A 30 -0.89 -2.29 15.85
C SER A 30 -1.73 -1.02 15.72
N PHE A 31 -2.61 -0.79 16.69
CA PHE A 31 -3.39 0.43 16.75
C PHE A 31 -2.62 1.53 17.48
N GLY A 32 -2.93 2.77 17.14
CA GLY A 32 -2.45 3.95 17.85
C GLY A 32 -3.58 4.97 17.92
N ALA A 33 -3.44 5.93 18.83
CA ALA A 33 -4.40 7.01 18.99
C ALA A 33 -3.80 8.32 18.50
N PHE A 34 -4.64 9.18 17.94
CA PHE A 34 -4.30 10.58 17.75
C PHE A 34 -5.05 11.40 18.80
N PHE A 35 -4.31 12.17 19.59
CA PHE A 35 -4.87 13.14 20.52
C PHE A 35 -4.17 14.48 20.31
N ASN A 36 -4.94 15.56 20.15
CA ASN A 36 -4.42 16.89 19.83
C ASN A 36 -3.38 16.90 18.69
N ASN A 37 -3.68 16.15 17.61
CA ASN A 37 -2.81 16.04 16.42
C ASN A 37 -1.43 15.39 16.67
N GLN A 38 -1.23 14.77 17.84
CA GLN A 38 -0.05 13.99 18.19
C GLN A 38 -0.39 12.51 18.16
N PHE A 39 0.51 11.71 17.56
CA PHE A 39 0.41 10.26 17.53
C PHE A 39 0.87 9.67 18.87
N TYR A 40 0.08 8.75 19.41
CA TYR A 40 0.37 7.98 20.61
C TYR A 40 0.34 6.49 20.25
N PRO A 41 1.50 5.81 20.27
CA PRO A 41 1.52 4.36 20.09
C PRO A 41 0.83 3.67 21.27
N TYR A 42 0.24 2.50 21.03
CA TYR A 42 -0.37 1.74 22.11
C TYR A 42 0.70 1.21 23.09
N PRO A 43 0.53 1.39 24.42
CA PRO A 43 1.54 1.01 25.40
C PRO A 43 1.92 -0.48 25.42
N GLU A 44 0.99 -1.39 25.08
CA GLU A 44 1.26 -2.83 25.00
C GLU A 44 1.37 -3.31 23.53
N PHE A 45 2.14 -2.59 22.71
CA PHE A 45 2.32 -2.85 21.27
C PHE A 45 2.61 -4.33 20.97
N ASP A 46 3.53 -4.96 21.70
CA ASP A 46 3.93 -6.35 21.47
C ASP A 46 2.81 -7.36 21.74
N LYS A 47 1.89 -7.03 22.66
CA LYS A 47 0.78 -7.91 23.04
C LYS A 47 -0.41 -7.78 22.10
N PHE A 48 -0.63 -6.59 21.55
CA PHE A 48 -1.74 -6.31 20.64
C PHE A 48 -1.26 -5.82 19.29
N SER A 49 -0.42 -6.65 18.66
CA SER A 49 0.01 -6.46 17.29
C SER A 49 -0.16 -7.72 16.47
N ILE A 50 -0.28 -7.52 15.16
CA ILE A 50 -0.29 -8.56 14.15
C ILE A 50 1.08 -8.52 13.47
N LYS A 51 1.85 -9.60 13.58
CA LYS A 51 3.08 -9.78 12.81
C LYS A 51 2.74 -10.27 11.40
N LYS A 52 3.02 -9.47 10.38
CA LYS A 52 2.89 -9.87 8.97
C LYS A 52 4.27 -10.25 8.43
N LYS A 53 4.37 -11.44 7.85
CA LYS A 53 5.62 -12.01 7.28
C LYS A 53 5.61 -12.11 5.76
N GLU A 54 4.45 -11.97 5.15
CA GLU A 54 4.25 -12.13 3.72
C GLU A 54 3.64 -10.84 3.17
N LEU A 55 4.26 -10.30 2.12
CA LEU A 55 3.84 -9.10 1.44
C LEU A 55 4.08 -9.31 -0.05
N VAL A 56 3.02 -9.12 -0.82
CA VAL A 56 3.09 -9.08 -2.28
C VAL A 56 2.92 -7.63 -2.69
N ILE A 57 3.88 -7.10 -3.44
CA ILE A 57 3.82 -5.78 -4.05
C ILE A 57 3.56 -6.01 -5.53
N LYS A 58 2.44 -5.51 -6.03
CA LYS A 58 2.06 -5.54 -7.45
C LYS A 58 1.70 -4.12 -7.87
N ASN A 59 2.19 -3.70 -9.04
CA ASN A 59 1.79 -2.44 -9.62
C ASN A 59 0.36 -2.56 -10.15
N ALA A 60 -0.39 -1.46 -10.12
CA ALA A 60 -1.77 -1.45 -10.60
C ALA A 60 -1.88 -1.90 -12.07
N TRP A 61 -0.91 -1.53 -12.92
CA TRP A 61 -0.88 -1.92 -14.33
C TRP A 61 -0.68 -3.43 -14.56
N GLU A 62 -0.17 -4.18 -13.58
CA GLU A 62 0.05 -5.63 -13.65
C GLU A 62 -1.21 -6.44 -13.26
N ILE A 63 -2.23 -5.79 -12.70
CA ILE A 63 -3.41 -6.47 -12.17
C ILE A 63 -4.37 -6.84 -13.30
N GLY A 64 -4.63 -8.13 -13.45
CA GLY A 64 -5.54 -8.68 -14.46
C GLY A 64 -6.88 -9.13 -13.90
N PHE A 65 -7.76 -9.60 -14.78
CA PHE A 65 -9.15 -9.96 -14.44
C PHE A 65 -9.26 -11.00 -13.33
N ASN A 66 -8.32 -11.95 -13.24
CA ASN A 66 -8.34 -13.03 -12.27
C ASN A 66 -7.63 -12.70 -10.94
N ASP A 67 -7.05 -11.51 -10.79
CA ASP A 67 -6.37 -11.09 -9.56
C ASP A 67 -7.39 -10.59 -8.52
N ILE A 68 -7.22 -11.01 -7.26
CA ILE A 68 -8.10 -10.57 -6.16
C ILE A 68 -7.93 -9.08 -5.87
N GLU A 69 -6.73 -8.55 -6.12
CA GLU A 69 -6.35 -7.15 -5.96
C GLU A 69 -7.19 -6.21 -6.85
N ARG A 70 -7.85 -6.72 -7.90
CA ARG A 70 -8.73 -5.91 -8.75
C ARG A 70 -9.84 -5.21 -7.96
N ILE A 71 -10.22 -5.74 -6.79
CA ILE A 71 -11.29 -5.18 -5.94
C ILE A 71 -10.98 -3.77 -5.41
N VAL A 72 -9.70 -3.40 -5.33
CA VAL A 72 -9.30 -2.07 -4.85
C VAL A 72 -9.12 -1.05 -5.98
N LEU A 73 -9.16 -1.49 -7.24
CA LEU A 73 -8.96 -0.65 -8.41
C LEU A 73 -10.27 -0.03 -8.90
N LYS A 74 -10.17 1.14 -9.52
CA LYS A 74 -11.30 1.89 -10.08
C LYS A 74 -11.05 2.26 -11.52
N HIS A 75 -12.14 2.45 -12.26
CA HIS A 75 -12.10 2.80 -13.69
C HIS A 75 -11.40 4.14 -13.98
N ASP A 76 -11.34 5.04 -13.00
CA ASP A 76 -10.76 6.38 -13.10
C ASP A 76 -9.34 6.46 -12.52
N ASP A 77 -8.80 5.33 -12.04
CA ASP A 77 -7.40 5.24 -11.62
C ASP A 77 -6.47 5.43 -12.83
N LYS A 78 -5.37 6.16 -12.60
CA LYS A 78 -4.33 6.42 -13.59
C LYS A 78 -3.05 5.73 -13.14
N PRO A 79 -2.85 4.44 -13.46
CA PRO A 79 -1.64 3.73 -13.07
C PRO A 79 -0.40 4.37 -13.69
N LEU A 80 0.70 4.43 -12.92
CA LEU A 80 2.01 4.81 -13.44
C LEU A 80 2.58 3.59 -14.19
N ILE A 81 2.71 3.70 -15.51
CA ILE A 81 3.15 2.61 -16.39
C ILE A 81 4.53 2.96 -16.95
N PRO A 82 5.54 2.08 -16.82
CA PRO A 82 6.83 2.25 -17.49
C PRO A 82 6.71 2.20 -19.02
N GLU A 83 7.53 2.97 -19.74
CA GLU A 83 7.46 3.07 -21.21
C GLU A 83 7.77 1.73 -21.91
N GLU A 84 8.51 0.84 -21.24
CA GLU A 84 8.94 -0.45 -21.78
C GLU A 84 7.87 -1.56 -21.67
N VAL A 85 6.72 -1.27 -21.05
CA VAL A 85 5.65 -2.27 -20.84
C VAL A 85 4.71 -2.30 -22.04
N GLU A 86 4.70 -3.41 -22.77
CA GLU A 86 3.85 -3.58 -23.96
C GLU A 86 2.42 -4.03 -23.64
N TYR A 87 2.23 -4.84 -22.59
CA TYR A 87 0.94 -5.41 -22.23
C TYR A 87 0.52 -4.99 -20.82
N ILE A 88 -0.68 -4.43 -20.71
CA ILE A 88 -1.21 -3.80 -19.50
C ILE A 88 -2.58 -4.40 -19.18
N PRO A 89 -2.63 -5.51 -18.40
CA PRO A 89 -3.88 -6.16 -18.01
C PRO A 89 -4.93 -5.23 -17.38
N PHE A 90 -4.49 -4.15 -16.73
CA PHE A 90 -5.36 -3.18 -16.08
C PHE A 90 -6.43 -2.60 -17.02
N PHE A 91 -6.11 -2.36 -18.30
CA PHE A 91 -7.05 -1.72 -19.22
C PHE A 91 -8.24 -2.61 -19.57
N GLU A 92 -8.08 -3.93 -19.50
CA GLU A 92 -9.13 -4.90 -19.79
C GLU A 92 -10.11 -5.08 -18.62
N LEU A 93 -9.79 -4.56 -17.42
CA LEU A 93 -10.59 -4.77 -16.21
C LEU A 93 -11.99 -4.12 -16.27
N PHE A 94 -12.12 -3.06 -17.07
CA PHE A 94 -13.32 -2.20 -17.10
C PHE A 94 -13.99 -2.18 -18.47
N GLU A 95 -13.45 -2.90 -19.45
CA GLU A 95 -14.11 -3.10 -20.74
C GLU A 95 -15.35 -3.99 -20.54
N LYS A 96 -16.47 -3.58 -21.12
CA LYS A 96 -17.74 -4.33 -21.12
C LYS A 96 -18.04 -4.84 -22.51
#